data_AF-A0A538A7C3-F1
#
_entry.id   AF-A0A538A7C3-F1
#
_cell.length_a   1.000
_cell.length_b   1.000
_cell.length_c   1.000
_cell.angle_alpha   90.00
_cell.angle_beta   90.00
_cell.angle_gamma   90.00
#
_symmetry.space_group_name_H-M   'P 1'
#
loop_
_entity.id
_entity.type
_entity.pdbx_description
1 polymer ?
#
loop_
_entity_poly.entity_id
_entity_poly.type
_entity_poly.pdbx_seq_one_letter_code
_entity_poly.pdbx_strand_id
1 'polypeptide(L)'
;MITDVNPFVYSHPVSAEDVIDRDGETQELLRNAVGGHFVRLYAPRKYGKTSLLKRALRDGEAEEGLIPILVDLYRVSSIADVTLRLERAYSKQLKGAVRTKIEDFLQKTGIGVSLGAYGISAKLQLDPKVDPLPALHALLDLPLRLEESGGYRAYVALDEFQDVSKVPNLDGLIRSHIQHQADVASYVFAGSEPALMRQLFEVKDRPLYGSAVPIRLQRLRNEDIAEYVAGRFEQTRRGVGETLNPLLDAAKGHPQRAMLLAHRSTIGVKRTRPRSPSSTRSSTLSGVASTRRSRRRCGQ
;
A
#
# COMPACT_ATOMS: atom_id res chain seq x y z
N MET A 1 -12.79 25.91 -11.35
CA MET A 1 -11.90 24.78 -10.99
C MET A 1 -11.12 25.13 -9.74
N ILE A 2 -11.04 24.22 -8.77
CA ILE A 2 -10.21 24.39 -7.56
C ILE A 2 -8.74 24.16 -7.97
N THR A 3 -7.87 25.16 -7.79
CA THR A 3 -6.46 25.12 -8.21
C THR A 3 -5.48 25.16 -7.04
N ASP A 4 -6.00 25.13 -5.82
CA ASP A 4 -5.23 25.18 -4.59
C ASP A 4 -5.60 24.01 -3.67
N VAL A 5 -5.08 22.83 -4.03
CA VAL A 5 -5.25 21.59 -3.26
C VAL A 5 -3.96 21.32 -2.51
N ASN A 6 -4.07 20.90 -1.25
CA ASN A 6 -2.93 20.54 -0.44
C ASN A 6 -2.35 19.18 -0.90
N PRO A 7 -1.06 19.09 -1.22
CA PRO A 7 -0.48 17.86 -1.77
C PRO A 7 -0.20 16.77 -0.72
N PHE A 8 -0.39 17.08 0.58
CA PHE A 8 -0.08 16.18 1.69
C PHE A 8 -1.32 15.50 2.24
N VAL A 9 -1.54 14.26 1.81
CA VAL A 9 -2.66 13.44 2.28
C VAL A 9 -2.23 12.64 3.51
N TYR A 10 -3.02 12.70 4.59
CA TYR A 10 -2.74 11.99 5.84
C TYR A 10 -3.94 11.21 6.41
N SER A 11 -5.13 11.38 5.83
CA SER A 11 -6.39 10.84 6.35
C SER A 11 -6.66 9.39 5.94
N HIS A 12 -6.02 8.91 4.87
CA HIS A 12 -6.21 7.56 4.32
C HIS A 12 -4.91 7.02 3.72
N PRO A 13 -4.84 5.70 3.41
CA PRO A 13 -3.72 5.15 2.66
C PRO A 13 -3.50 5.89 1.34
N VAL A 14 -2.24 6.19 1.04
CA VAL A 14 -1.79 6.83 -0.21
C VAL A 14 -1.65 5.81 -1.33
N SER A 15 -1.60 6.29 -2.58
CA SER A 15 -1.30 5.46 -3.74
C SER A 15 0.15 4.98 -3.71
N ALA A 16 0.48 4.01 -4.56
CA ALA A 16 1.80 3.40 -4.57
C ALA A 16 2.92 4.40 -4.96
N GLU A 17 2.60 5.41 -5.76
CA GLU A 17 3.51 6.49 -6.17
C GLU A 17 3.80 7.50 -5.05
N ASP A 18 2.91 7.59 -4.06
CA ASP A 18 3.02 8.49 -2.92
C ASP A 18 3.59 7.78 -1.67
N VAL A 19 4.04 6.52 -1.79
CA VAL A 19 4.72 5.79 -0.70
C VAL A 19 6.16 6.27 -0.55
N ILE A 20 6.47 6.87 0.59
CA ILE A 20 7.80 7.38 0.94
C ILE A 20 8.74 6.24 1.34
N ASP A 21 9.88 6.11 0.65
CA ASP A 21 11.03 5.22 0.96
C ASP A 21 10.65 3.87 1.57
N ARG A 22 9.96 3.04 0.79
CA ARG A 22 9.65 1.64 1.13
C ARG A 22 10.09 0.66 0.05
N ASP A 23 11.10 1.03 -0.74
CA ASP A 23 11.57 0.20 -1.83
C ASP A 23 12.15 -1.11 -1.29
N GLY A 24 12.94 -1.02 -0.21
CA GLY A 24 13.51 -2.19 0.46
C GLY A 24 12.45 -3.16 0.97
N GLU A 25 11.46 -2.68 1.73
CA GLU A 25 10.39 -3.51 2.26
C GLU A 25 9.46 -4.04 1.15
N THR A 26 9.22 -3.27 0.09
CA THR A 26 8.43 -3.74 -1.07
C THR A 26 9.16 -4.89 -1.75
N GLN A 27 10.45 -4.73 -2.02
CA GLN A 27 11.28 -5.77 -2.64
C GLN A 27 11.43 -7.01 -1.73
N GLU A 28 11.50 -6.83 -0.41
CA GLU A 28 11.50 -7.95 0.53
C GLU A 28 10.16 -8.72 0.50
N LEU A 29 9.03 -8.01 0.46
CA LEU A 29 7.72 -8.62 0.30
C LEU A 29 7.60 -9.40 -1.01
N LEU A 30 8.05 -8.81 -2.13
CA LEU A 30 8.04 -9.46 -3.44
C LEU A 30 8.93 -10.71 -3.49
N ARG A 31 10.17 -10.63 -2.99
CA ARG A 31 11.06 -11.79 -2.92
C ARG A 31 10.44 -12.94 -2.13
N ASN A 32 9.82 -12.65 -0.99
CA ASN A 32 9.11 -13.67 -0.22
C ASN A 32 7.90 -14.21 -0.98
N ALA A 33 7.14 -13.34 -1.65
CA ALA A 33 5.96 -13.74 -2.42
C ALA A 33 6.33 -14.68 -3.58
N VAL A 34 7.36 -14.33 -4.37
CA VAL A 34 7.86 -15.14 -5.49
C VAL A 34 8.49 -16.44 -5.00
N GLY A 35 9.25 -16.39 -3.90
CA GLY A 35 9.84 -17.58 -3.25
C GLY A 35 8.83 -18.48 -2.53
N GLY A 36 7.57 -18.10 -2.53
CA GLY A 36 6.47 -18.85 -1.95
C GLY A 36 6.36 -18.83 -0.43
N HIS A 37 7.03 -17.89 0.21
CA HIS A 37 6.97 -17.68 1.64
C HIS A 37 5.75 -16.86 2.04
N PHE A 38 5.18 -17.19 3.21
CA PHE A 38 4.21 -16.31 3.85
C PHE A 38 4.94 -15.29 4.71
N VAL A 39 4.38 -14.09 4.78
CA VAL A 39 4.96 -12.97 5.52
C VAL A 39 4.01 -12.51 6.61
N ARG A 40 4.56 -12.23 7.79
CA ARG A 40 3.88 -11.51 8.85
C ARG A 40 4.40 -10.08 8.88
N LEU A 41 3.65 -9.15 8.30
CA LEU A 41 3.96 -7.73 8.28
C LEU A 41 3.33 -7.03 9.49
N TYR A 42 4.11 -6.44 10.38
CA TYR A 42 3.55 -5.82 11.58
C TYR A 42 4.21 -4.48 11.91
N ALA A 43 3.37 -3.54 12.35
CA ALA A 43 3.79 -2.19 12.72
C ALA A 43 2.65 -1.49 13.45
N PRO A 44 2.91 -0.50 14.32
CA PRO A 44 1.85 0.30 14.91
C PRO A 44 0.93 0.95 13.85
N ARG A 45 -0.25 1.40 14.29
CA ARG A 45 -1.19 2.12 13.42
C ARG A 45 -0.52 3.31 12.75
N LYS A 46 -0.91 3.60 11.51
CA LYS A 46 -0.49 4.78 10.74
C LYS A 46 1.01 4.81 10.34
N TYR A 47 1.66 3.64 10.30
CA TYR A 47 3.02 3.45 9.78
C TYR A 47 3.07 3.20 8.26
N GLY A 48 1.93 3.16 7.57
CA GLY A 48 1.88 2.99 6.11
C GLY A 48 1.74 1.55 5.61
N LYS A 49 1.40 0.58 6.48
CA LYS A 49 1.23 -0.84 6.11
C LYS A 49 0.30 -1.04 4.90
N THR A 50 -0.93 -0.53 4.95
CA THR A 50 -1.88 -0.68 3.85
C THR A 50 -1.40 -0.06 2.54
N SER A 51 -0.67 1.06 2.61
CA SER A 51 -0.05 1.67 1.42
C SER A 51 1.09 0.82 0.85
N LEU A 52 1.93 0.26 1.73
CA LEU A 52 2.97 -0.70 1.35
C LEU A 52 2.38 -1.95 0.71
N LEU A 53 1.32 -2.52 1.28
CA LEU A 53 0.62 -3.69 0.71
C LEU A 53 0.07 -3.40 -0.68
N LYS A 54 -0.61 -2.26 -0.86
CA LYS A 54 -1.14 -1.85 -2.16
C LYS A 54 -0.03 -1.72 -3.21
N ARG A 55 1.11 -1.15 -2.82
CA ARG A 55 2.28 -1.04 -3.67
C ARG A 55 2.84 -2.42 -4.03
N ALA A 56 3.11 -3.26 -3.04
CA ALA A 56 3.65 -4.60 -3.27
C ALA A 56 2.72 -5.46 -4.13
N LEU A 57 1.41 -5.36 -3.94
CA LEU A 57 0.43 -6.06 -4.79
C LEU A 57 0.44 -5.55 -6.24
N ARG A 58 0.51 -4.23 -6.44
CA ARG A 58 0.63 -3.61 -7.77
C ARG A 58 1.92 -4.06 -8.46
N ASP A 59 3.04 -3.97 -7.75
CA ASP A 59 4.37 -4.28 -8.30
C ASP A 59 4.46 -5.79 -8.59
N GLY A 60 3.92 -6.64 -7.72
CA GLY A 60 3.83 -8.08 -7.96
C GLY A 60 2.96 -8.45 -9.16
N GLU A 61 1.86 -7.75 -9.40
CA GLU A 61 1.03 -7.94 -10.60
C GLU A 61 1.77 -7.49 -11.87
N ALA A 62 2.44 -6.33 -11.82
CA ALA A 62 3.07 -5.71 -12.98
C ALA A 62 4.42 -6.35 -13.37
N GLU A 63 5.23 -6.75 -12.38
CA GLU A 63 6.61 -7.20 -12.58
C GLU A 63 6.71 -8.73 -12.58
N GLU A 64 5.91 -9.40 -11.74
CA GLU A 64 6.03 -10.84 -11.46
C GLU A 64 4.79 -11.64 -11.94
N GLY A 65 3.80 -10.96 -12.52
CA GLY A 65 2.56 -11.57 -13.02
C GLY A 65 1.63 -12.11 -11.95
N LEU A 66 1.86 -11.83 -10.66
CA LEU A 66 1.07 -12.36 -9.54
C LEU A 66 -0.39 -11.87 -9.60
N ILE A 67 -1.33 -12.66 -9.06
CA ILE A 67 -2.74 -12.24 -8.97
C ILE A 67 -2.97 -11.52 -7.64
N PRO A 68 -3.17 -10.19 -7.61
CA PRO A 68 -3.20 -9.44 -6.37
C PRO A 68 -4.57 -9.48 -5.69
N ILE A 69 -4.62 -9.96 -4.45
CA ILE A 69 -5.82 -9.95 -3.61
C ILE A 69 -5.51 -9.20 -2.31
N LEU A 70 -6.37 -8.24 -1.94
CA LEU A 70 -6.28 -7.45 -0.72
C LEU A 70 -7.60 -7.55 0.03
N VAL A 71 -7.55 -8.17 1.20
CA VAL A 71 -8.69 -8.36 2.09
C VAL A 71 -8.46 -7.52 3.33
N ASP A 72 -9.34 -6.56 3.59
CA ASP A 72 -9.29 -5.74 4.81
C ASP A 72 -10.17 -6.36 5.89
N LEU A 73 -9.57 -6.98 6.91
CA LEU A 73 -10.26 -7.65 8.01
C LEU A 73 -10.53 -6.73 9.21
N TYR A 74 -10.40 -5.41 9.05
CA TYR A 74 -10.61 -4.46 10.13
C TYR A 74 -12.00 -4.60 10.75
N ARG A 75 -12.02 -4.88 12.06
CA ARG A 75 -13.20 -5.09 12.90
C ARG A 75 -14.11 -6.23 12.46
N VAL A 76 -13.57 -7.29 11.86
CA VAL A 76 -14.34 -8.53 11.69
C VAL A 76 -14.85 -9.04 13.04
N SER A 77 -16.08 -9.55 13.04
CA SER A 77 -16.75 -10.03 14.26
C SER A 77 -17.51 -11.35 14.09
N SER A 78 -17.62 -11.88 12.86
CA SER A 78 -18.29 -13.15 12.59
C SER A 78 -17.75 -13.82 11.32
N ILE A 79 -18.05 -15.11 11.15
CA ILE A 79 -17.75 -15.86 9.91
C ILE A 79 -18.40 -15.19 8.70
N ALA A 80 -19.68 -14.78 8.81
CA ALA A 80 -20.37 -14.06 7.75
C ALA A 80 -19.58 -12.80 7.33
N ASP A 81 -19.13 -12.00 8.30
CA ASP A 81 -18.44 -10.74 8.04
C ASP A 81 -17.07 -10.93 7.34
N VAL A 82 -16.41 -12.05 7.58
CA VAL A 82 -15.16 -12.46 6.90
C VAL A 82 -15.45 -12.97 5.50
N THR A 83 -16.46 -13.83 5.35
CA THR A 83 -16.95 -14.35 4.07
C THR A 83 -17.30 -13.21 3.11
N LEU A 84 -18.04 -12.20 3.59
CA LEU A 84 -18.41 -11.02 2.80
C LEU A 84 -17.20 -10.21 2.35
N ARG A 85 -16.19 -10.05 3.21
CA ARG A 85 -14.96 -9.31 2.88
C ARG A 85 -14.11 -10.03 1.84
N LEU A 86 -13.97 -11.36 1.96
CA LEU A 86 -13.28 -12.17 0.98
C LEU A 86 -13.99 -12.11 -0.38
N GLU A 87 -15.31 -12.33 -0.39
CA GLU A 87 -16.12 -12.26 -1.62
C GLU A 87 -15.94 -10.90 -2.33
N ARG A 88 -16.03 -9.80 -1.56
CA ARG A 88 -15.82 -8.45 -2.09
C ARG A 88 -14.41 -8.22 -2.62
N ALA A 89 -13.38 -8.72 -1.93
CA ALA A 89 -12.00 -8.60 -2.37
C ALA A 89 -11.80 -9.29 -3.73
N TYR A 90 -12.18 -10.57 -3.83
CA TYR A 90 -12.10 -11.33 -5.09
C TYR A 90 -12.95 -10.70 -6.20
N SER A 91 -14.19 -10.30 -5.92
CA SER A 91 -15.06 -9.67 -6.92
C SER A 91 -14.50 -8.33 -7.44
N LYS A 92 -13.79 -7.58 -6.59
CA LYS A 92 -13.19 -6.29 -6.97
C LYS A 92 -11.91 -6.47 -7.80
N GLN A 93 -11.11 -7.48 -7.49
CA GLN A 93 -9.74 -7.60 -8.03
C GLN A 93 -9.64 -8.58 -9.19
N LEU A 94 -10.44 -9.64 -9.21
CA LEU A 94 -10.49 -10.56 -10.35
C LEU A 94 -11.22 -9.91 -11.53
N LYS A 95 -10.61 -10.01 -12.72
CA LYS A 95 -11.09 -9.42 -13.96
C LYS A 95 -10.96 -10.40 -15.13
N GLY A 96 -11.66 -10.11 -16.22
CA GLY A 96 -11.54 -10.84 -17.48
C GLY A 96 -11.82 -12.34 -17.36
N ALA A 97 -11.07 -13.14 -18.12
CA ALA A 97 -11.26 -14.59 -18.20
C ALA A 97 -11.07 -15.32 -16.86
N VAL A 98 -10.13 -14.85 -16.02
CA VAL A 98 -9.89 -15.42 -14.69
C VAL A 98 -11.14 -15.28 -13.82
N ARG A 99 -11.76 -14.10 -13.80
CA ARG A 99 -13.01 -13.88 -13.08
C ARG A 99 -14.12 -14.82 -13.56
N THR A 100 -14.33 -14.93 -14.87
CA THR A 100 -15.38 -15.77 -15.45
C THR A 100 -15.19 -17.24 -15.05
N LYS A 101 -13.97 -17.77 -15.14
CA LYS A 101 -13.67 -19.15 -14.73
C LYS A 101 -13.96 -19.40 -13.24
N ILE A 102 -13.63 -18.43 -12.39
CA ILE A 102 -13.88 -18.52 -10.95
C ILE A 102 -15.39 -18.42 -10.65
N GLU A 103 -16.12 -17.54 -11.32
CA GLU A 103 -17.58 -17.45 -11.20
C GLU A 103 -18.25 -18.78 -11.63
N ASP A 104 -17.83 -19.36 -12.76
CA ASP A 104 -18.33 -20.66 -13.23
C ASP A 104 -18.04 -21.78 -12.22
N PHE A 105 -16.85 -21.79 -11.63
CA PHE A 105 -16.48 -22.75 -10.59
C PHE A 105 -17.39 -22.61 -9.37
N LEU A 106 -17.53 -21.39 -8.84
CA LEU A 106 -18.34 -21.12 -7.65
C LEU A 106 -19.81 -21.49 -7.86
N GLN A 107 -20.37 -21.25 -9.05
CA GLN A 107 -21.72 -21.67 -9.41
C GLN A 107 -21.87 -23.21 -9.41
N LYS A 108 -20.87 -23.94 -9.92
CA LYS A 108 -20.87 -25.42 -9.96
C LYS A 108 -20.77 -26.08 -8.59
N THR A 109 -20.24 -25.40 -7.58
CA THR A 109 -20.14 -25.97 -6.22
C THR A 109 -21.49 -26.27 -5.57
N GLY A 110 -22.60 -25.71 -6.08
CA GLY A 110 -23.93 -25.89 -5.50
C GLY A 110 -24.17 -25.15 -4.17
N ILE A 111 -23.11 -24.54 -3.60
CA ILE A 111 -23.17 -23.68 -2.41
C ILE A 111 -23.80 -22.32 -2.76
N GLY A 112 -23.92 -22.04 -4.07
CA GLY A 112 -24.44 -20.80 -4.65
C GLY A 112 -23.70 -19.57 -4.12
N VAL A 113 -22.38 -19.69 -4.13
CA VAL A 113 -21.46 -18.57 -4.03
C VAL A 113 -21.31 -17.99 -5.44
N SER A 114 -21.26 -16.68 -5.55
CA SER A 114 -20.83 -15.99 -6.76
C SER A 114 -20.09 -14.72 -6.36
N LEU A 115 -19.29 -14.17 -7.27
CA LEU A 115 -18.54 -12.95 -6.99
C LEU A 115 -19.38 -11.73 -7.43
N GLY A 116 -20.24 -11.19 -6.58
CA GLY A 116 -20.95 -9.93 -6.88
C GLY A 116 -22.41 -9.91 -6.45
N ALA A 117 -23.27 -9.30 -7.27
CA ALA A 117 -24.65 -8.95 -6.89
C ALA A 117 -25.54 -10.15 -6.49
N TYR A 118 -25.16 -11.37 -6.86
CA TYR A 118 -25.88 -12.60 -6.54
C TYR A 118 -25.07 -13.53 -5.63
N GLY A 119 -24.04 -13.01 -4.95
CA GLY A 119 -23.15 -13.80 -4.11
C GLY A 119 -23.76 -14.19 -2.77
N ILE A 120 -22.92 -14.77 -1.90
CA ILE A 120 -23.32 -15.12 -0.53
C ILE A 120 -23.77 -13.87 0.25
N SER A 121 -23.23 -12.70 -0.11
CA SER A 121 -23.72 -11.38 0.31
C SER A 121 -25.22 -11.17 0.11
N ALA A 122 -25.74 -11.50 -1.09
CA ALA A 122 -27.16 -11.33 -1.38
C ALA A 122 -28.02 -12.36 -0.64
N LYS A 123 -27.54 -13.60 -0.54
CA LYS A 123 -28.24 -14.66 0.21
C LYS A 123 -28.38 -14.34 1.69
N LEU A 124 -27.32 -13.88 2.34
CA LEU A 124 -27.34 -13.50 3.77
C LEU A 124 -28.24 -12.28 4.03
N GLN A 125 -28.42 -11.39 3.05
CA GLN A 125 -29.38 -10.29 3.16
C GLN A 125 -30.83 -10.76 3.06
N LEU A 126 -31.10 -11.74 2.20
CA LEU A 126 -32.45 -12.30 2.01
C LEU A 126 -32.85 -13.26 3.13
N ASP A 127 -31.91 -14.08 3.59
CA ASP A 127 -32.08 -15.02 4.70
C ASP A 127 -30.84 -15.04 5.60
N PRO A 128 -30.87 -14.32 6.74
CA PRO A 128 -29.79 -14.32 7.73
C PRO A 128 -29.49 -15.68 8.38
N LYS A 129 -30.34 -16.71 8.18
CA LYS A 129 -30.13 -18.06 8.72
C LYS A 129 -29.22 -18.93 7.85
N VAL A 130 -28.87 -18.47 6.63
CA VAL A 130 -27.93 -19.18 5.76
C VAL A 130 -26.59 -19.29 6.46
N ASP A 131 -26.06 -20.52 6.57
CA ASP A 131 -24.74 -20.76 7.14
C ASP A 131 -23.65 -20.19 6.20
N PRO A 132 -22.84 -19.21 6.65
CA PRO A 132 -21.78 -18.63 5.84
C PRO A 132 -20.53 -19.54 5.73
N LEU A 133 -20.43 -20.61 6.52
CA LEU A 133 -19.21 -21.42 6.62
C LEU A 133 -18.84 -22.16 5.32
N PRO A 134 -19.77 -22.84 4.61
CA PRO A 134 -19.45 -23.46 3.32
C PRO A 134 -18.94 -22.45 2.29
N ALA A 135 -19.49 -21.24 2.28
CA ALA A 135 -19.03 -20.17 1.41
C ALA A 135 -17.64 -19.66 1.80
N LEU A 136 -17.33 -19.59 3.10
CA LEU A 136 -15.98 -19.26 3.56
C LEU A 136 -14.95 -20.27 3.07
N HIS A 137 -15.23 -21.57 3.23
CA HIS A 137 -14.35 -22.63 2.72
C HIS A 137 -14.10 -22.49 1.22
N ALA A 138 -15.16 -22.32 0.42
CA ALA A 138 -15.04 -22.14 -1.02
C ALA A 138 -14.19 -20.91 -1.40
N LEU A 139 -14.31 -19.80 -0.66
CA LEU A 139 -13.51 -18.59 -0.88
C LEU A 139 -12.05 -18.77 -0.46
N LEU A 140 -11.77 -19.48 0.63
CA LEU A 140 -10.42 -19.79 1.09
C LEU A 140 -9.70 -20.76 0.15
N ASP A 141 -10.42 -21.61 -0.59
CA ASP A 141 -9.87 -22.53 -1.58
C ASP A 141 -9.67 -21.90 -2.97
N LEU A 142 -10.13 -20.67 -3.20
CA LEU A 142 -9.99 -20.01 -4.50
C LEU A 142 -8.56 -19.91 -5.04
N PRO A 143 -7.49 -19.73 -4.22
CA PRO A 143 -6.13 -19.70 -4.74
C PRO A 143 -5.72 -20.97 -5.50
N LEU A 144 -6.20 -22.16 -5.10
CA LEU A 144 -6.00 -23.40 -5.84
C LEU A 144 -6.63 -23.33 -7.24
N ARG A 145 -7.83 -22.75 -7.32
CA ARG A 145 -8.57 -22.61 -8.58
C ARG A 145 -8.00 -21.54 -9.50
N LEU A 146 -7.42 -20.48 -8.93
CA LEU A 146 -6.78 -19.43 -9.70
C LEU A 146 -5.59 -19.99 -10.50
N GLU A 147 -4.78 -20.84 -9.88
CA GLU A 147 -3.67 -21.52 -10.55
C GLU A 147 -4.16 -22.48 -11.65
N GLU A 148 -5.11 -23.37 -11.34
CA GLU A 148 -5.72 -24.31 -12.31
C GLU A 148 -6.31 -23.60 -13.54
N SER A 149 -6.79 -22.37 -13.36
CA SER A 149 -7.41 -21.56 -14.41
C SER A 149 -6.41 -21.00 -15.44
N GLY A 150 -5.12 -21.35 -15.33
CA GLY A 150 -4.01 -20.76 -16.07
C GLY A 150 -3.60 -19.41 -15.51
N GLY A 151 -3.97 -19.13 -14.27
CA GLY A 151 -3.55 -17.95 -13.53
C GLY A 151 -2.17 -18.15 -12.92
N TYR A 152 -1.40 -17.08 -12.83
CA TYR A 152 -0.17 -17.08 -12.03
C TYR A 152 -0.50 -17.19 -10.54
N ARG A 153 0.54 -17.41 -9.74
CA ARG A 153 0.49 -17.48 -8.28
C ARG A 153 -0.35 -16.36 -7.66
N ALA A 154 -1.27 -16.73 -6.76
CA ALA A 154 -2.07 -15.75 -6.02
C ALA A 154 -1.18 -15.02 -4.99
N TYR A 155 -1.28 -13.69 -4.93
CA TYR A 155 -0.62 -12.90 -3.90
C TYR A 155 -1.66 -12.22 -3.02
N VAL A 156 -1.90 -12.80 -1.85
CA VAL A 156 -3.02 -12.49 -0.97
C VAL A 156 -2.55 -11.73 0.26
N ALA A 157 -2.89 -10.45 0.37
CA ALA A 157 -2.69 -9.65 1.56
C ALA A 157 -3.95 -9.62 2.42
N LEU A 158 -3.83 -10.06 3.67
CA LEU A 158 -4.87 -9.95 4.69
C LEU A 158 -4.47 -8.82 5.65
N ASP A 159 -5.10 -7.65 5.51
CA ASP A 159 -4.85 -6.47 6.35
C ASP A 159 -5.68 -6.51 7.64
N GLU A 160 -5.15 -5.91 8.69
CA GLU A 160 -5.67 -5.97 10.06
C GLU A 160 -5.96 -7.41 10.55
N PHE A 161 -5.10 -8.35 10.15
CA PHE A 161 -5.25 -9.78 10.39
C PHE A 161 -5.39 -10.16 11.86
N GLN A 162 -4.89 -9.35 12.81
CA GLN A 162 -5.08 -9.64 14.23
C GLN A 162 -6.57 -9.78 14.63
N ASP A 163 -7.48 -9.16 13.87
CA ASP A 163 -8.91 -9.17 14.17
C ASP A 163 -9.55 -10.54 13.93
N VAL A 164 -8.88 -11.48 13.24
CA VAL A 164 -9.36 -12.88 13.13
C VAL A 164 -9.49 -13.56 14.50
N SER A 165 -8.68 -13.13 15.49
CA SER A 165 -8.73 -13.66 16.86
C SER A 165 -10.05 -13.35 17.58
N LYS A 166 -10.85 -12.40 17.08
CA LYS A 166 -12.17 -12.04 17.61
C LYS A 166 -13.24 -13.04 17.21
N VAL A 167 -13.00 -13.84 16.16
CA VAL A 167 -13.92 -14.86 15.67
C VAL A 167 -13.40 -16.23 16.13
N PRO A 168 -14.19 -17.00 16.91
CA PRO A 168 -13.76 -18.29 17.41
C PRO A 168 -13.27 -19.23 16.30
N ASN A 169 -12.10 -19.85 16.51
CA ASN A 169 -11.49 -20.85 15.63
C ASN A 169 -11.14 -20.39 14.19
N LEU A 170 -11.28 -19.10 13.86
CA LEU A 170 -11.06 -18.62 12.50
C LEU A 170 -9.58 -18.68 12.08
N ASP A 171 -8.64 -18.45 12.99
CA ASP A 171 -7.21 -18.60 12.73
C ASP A 171 -6.84 -20.05 12.39
N GLY A 172 -7.43 -21.02 13.11
CA GLY A 172 -7.31 -22.45 12.82
C GLY A 172 -7.89 -22.83 11.46
N LEU A 173 -9.08 -22.30 11.14
CA LEU A 173 -9.73 -22.50 9.85
C LEU A 173 -8.87 -21.93 8.70
N ILE A 174 -8.38 -20.70 8.82
CA ILE A 174 -7.50 -20.11 7.81
C ILE A 174 -6.24 -20.95 7.66
N ARG A 175 -5.62 -21.38 8.77
CA ARG A 175 -4.43 -22.24 8.76
C ARG A 175 -4.66 -23.53 7.97
N SER A 176 -5.80 -24.20 8.15
CA SER A 176 -6.08 -25.48 7.49
C SER A 176 -6.17 -25.36 5.97
N HIS A 177 -6.54 -24.19 5.43
CA HIS A 177 -6.54 -23.95 3.99
C HIS A 177 -5.16 -23.54 3.47
N ILE A 178 -4.55 -22.50 4.05
CA ILE A 178 -3.32 -21.89 3.50
C ILE A 178 -2.13 -22.86 3.47
N GLN A 179 -2.07 -23.82 4.39
CA GLN A 179 -0.94 -24.76 4.48
C GLN A 179 -0.81 -25.67 3.25
N HIS A 180 -1.89 -25.89 2.51
CA HIS A 180 -1.92 -26.69 1.29
C HIS A 180 -1.75 -25.85 0.01
N GLN A 181 -1.50 -24.55 0.17
CA GLN A 181 -1.49 -23.59 -0.94
C GLN A 181 -0.12 -22.94 -1.15
N ALA A 182 0.92 -23.39 -0.45
CA ALA A 182 2.26 -22.81 -0.54
C ALA A 182 2.86 -22.86 -1.95
N ASP A 183 2.42 -23.78 -2.81
CA ASP A 183 2.88 -23.85 -4.20
C ASP A 183 2.14 -22.88 -5.14
N VAL A 184 0.90 -22.51 -4.79
CA VAL A 184 0.00 -21.74 -5.67
C VAL A 184 -0.31 -20.32 -5.15
N ALA A 185 0.01 -20.02 -3.90
CA ALA A 185 -0.35 -18.77 -3.25
C ALA A 185 0.67 -18.31 -2.20
N SER A 186 0.95 -17.00 -2.17
CA SER A 186 1.72 -16.36 -1.10
C SER A 186 0.84 -15.42 -0.31
N TYR A 187 1.03 -15.41 1.01
CA TYR A 187 0.23 -14.65 1.95
C TYR A 187 1.03 -13.56 2.65
N VAL A 188 0.45 -12.37 2.79
CA VAL A 188 0.93 -11.34 3.71
C VAL A 188 -0.12 -11.10 4.79
N PHE A 189 0.18 -11.52 6.02
CA PHE A 189 -0.62 -11.26 7.20
C PHE A 189 -0.18 -9.94 7.82
N ALA A 190 -0.89 -8.86 7.51
CA ALA A 190 -0.57 -7.54 7.99
C ALA A 190 -1.39 -7.17 9.23
N GLY A 191 -0.75 -6.57 10.25
CA GLY A 191 -1.46 -6.20 11.47
C GLY A 191 -0.94 -4.97 12.18
N SER A 192 -1.86 -4.19 12.76
CA SER A 192 -1.54 -2.94 13.44
C SER A 192 -1.26 -3.06 14.94
N GLU A 193 -1.46 -4.25 15.49
CA GLU A 193 -1.25 -4.57 16.91
C GLU A 193 -0.14 -5.63 17.05
N PRO A 194 1.14 -5.21 17.17
CA PRO A 194 2.27 -6.12 17.22
C PRO A 194 2.17 -7.21 18.30
N ALA A 195 1.53 -6.92 19.43
CA ALA A 195 1.35 -7.90 20.51
C ALA A 195 0.41 -9.04 20.08
N LEU A 196 -0.71 -8.74 19.44
CA LEU A 196 -1.63 -9.75 18.92
C LEU A 196 -1.03 -10.52 17.74
N MET A 197 -0.31 -9.83 16.86
CA MET A 197 0.43 -10.48 15.76
C MET A 197 1.54 -11.41 16.29
N ARG A 198 2.17 -11.07 17.42
CA ARG A 198 3.07 -11.99 18.12
C ARG A 198 2.31 -13.20 18.65
N GLN A 199 1.20 -12.96 19.34
CA GLN A 199 0.38 -14.03 19.91
C GLN A 199 -0.06 -15.04 18.85
N LEU A 200 -0.48 -14.59 17.66
CA LEU A 200 -0.93 -15.48 16.59
C LEU A 200 0.18 -16.34 15.97
N PHE A 201 1.40 -15.81 15.82
CA PHE A 201 2.45 -16.44 15.01
C PHE A 201 3.66 -16.97 15.80
N GLU A 202 3.87 -16.54 17.04
CA GLU A 202 5.06 -16.90 17.85
C GLU A 202 4.72 -17.76 19.09
N VAL A 203 3.44 -18.02 19.37
CA VAL A 203 3.03 -18.90 20.48
C VAL A 203 2.82 -20.31 19.96
N LYS A 204 3.52 -21.30 20.53
CA LYS A 204 3.56 -22.69 20.06
C LYS A 204 2.19 -23.35 19.91
N ASP A 205 1.26 -23.07 20.82
CA ASP A 205 -0.06 -23.71 20.84
C ASP A 205 -1.06 -23.05 19.86
N ARG A 206 -0.62 -22.06 19.08
CA ARG A 206 -1.49 -21.36 18.13
C ARG A 206 -1.39 -21.96 16.74
N PRO A 207 -2.50 -22.01 15.97
CA PRO A 207 -2.51 -22.61 14.65
C PRO A 207 -1.48 -22.03 13.67
N LEU A 208 -1.16 -20.75 13.76
CA LEU A 208 -0.25 -20.06 12.84
C LEU A 208 1.20 -19.99 13.35
N TYR A 209 1.54 -20.76 14.38
CA TYR A 209 2.90 -20.82 14.90
C TYR A 209 3.91 -21.16 13.81
N GLY A 210 4.94 -20.32 13.67
CA GLY A 210 6.06 -20.54 12.75
C GLY A 210 5.68 -20.52 11.26
N SER A 211 4.49 -20.03 10.89
CA SER A 211 3.98 -20.14 9.54
C SER A 211 4.37 -18.98 8.61
N ALA A 212 5.11 -17.98 9.08
CA ALA A 212 5.40 -16.77 8.30
C ALA A 212 6.70 -16.06 8.72
N VAL A 213 7.41 -15.51 7.74
CA VAL A 213 8.62 -14.69 7.91
C VAL A 213 8.23 -13.32 8.49
N PRO A 214 8.85 -12.87 9.60
CA PRO A 214 8.46 -11.62 10.23
C PRO A 214 9.11 -10.40 9.56
N ILE A 215 8.29 -9.47 9.06
CA ILE A 215 8.75 -8.15 8.59
C ILE A 215 8.15 -7.08 9.50
N ARG A 216 9.01 -6.28 10.13
CA ARG A 216 8.60 -5.16 10.98
C ARG A 216 8.78 -3.84 10.25
N LEU A 217 7.68 -3.14 9.98
CA LEU A 217 7.77 -1.82 9.38
C LEU A 217 8.26 -0.81 10.42
N GLN A 218 9.41 -0.19 10.14
CA GLN A 218 10.03 0.80 11.01
C GLN A 218 9.49 2.20 10.73
N ARG A 219 9.93 3.17 11.52
CA ARG A 219 9.77 4.59 11.19
C ARG A 219 10.55 4.90 9.91
N LEU A 220 10.09 5.90 9.17
CA LEU A 220 10.86 6.45 8.05
C LEU A 220 12.07 7.19 8.58
N ARG A 221 13.13 7.28 7.79
CA ARG A 221 14.25 8.16 8.12
C ARG A 221 13.82 9.60 7.84
N ASN A 222 14.47 10.53 8.53
CA ASN A 222 14.10 11.94 8.39
C ASN A 222 14.49 12.47 7.00
N GLU A 223 15.56 11.94 6.42
CA GLU A 223 16.06 12.27 5.09
C GLU A 223 15.01 11.96 4.03
N ASP A 224 14.37 10.79 4.10
CA ASP A 224 13.34 10.38 3.14
C ASP A 224 12.08 11.24 3.23
N ILE A 225 11.67 11.57 4.46
CA ILE A 225 10.56 12.49 4.69
C ILE A 225 10.93 13.87 4.15
N ALA A 226 12.17 14.33 4.37
CA ALA A 226 12.64 15.64 3.93
C ALA A 226 12.58 15.75 2.41
N GLU A 227 13.11 14.75 1.70
CA GLU A 227 13.10 14.68 0.25
C GLU A 227 11.67 14.71 -0.31
N TYR A 228 10.79 13.85 0.20
CA TYR A 228 9.38 13.82 -0.23
C TYR A 228 8.66 15.14 0.03
N VAL A 229 8.81 15.70 1.22
CA VAL A 229 8.13 16.93 1.61
C VAL A 229 8.62 18.12 0.78
N ALA A 230 9.94 18.26 0.62
CA ALA A 230 10.53 19.32 -0.20
C ALA A 230 10.05 19.22 -1.65
N GLY A 231 10.09 18.03 -2.25
CA GLY A 231 9.63 17.81 -3.63
C GLY A 231 8.16 18.21 -3.85
N ARG A 232 7.26 17.88 -2.90
CA ARG A 232 5.84 18.26 -3.00
C ARG A 232 5.60 19.76 -2.81
N PHE A 233 6.40 20.42 -1.98
CA PHE A 233 6.37 21.87 -1.84
C PHE A 233 6.80 22.56 -3.15
N GLU A 234 7.88 22.10 -3.78
CA GLU A 234 8.35 22.60 -5.08
C GLU A 234 7.30 22.42 -6.19
N GLN A 235 6.70 21.23 -6.30
CA GLN A 235 5.63 20.95 -7.25
C GLN A 235 4.42 21.89 -7.09
N THR A 236 4.14 22.33 -5.87
CA THR A 236 3.03 23.27 -5.57
C THR A 236 3.44 24.75 -5.59
N ARG A 237 4.70 25.04 -5.96
CA ARG A 237 5.31 26.39 -5.98
C ARG A 237 5.23 27.08 -4.62
N ARG A 238 5.48 26.31 -3.57
CA ARG A 238 5.55 26.76 -2.18
C ARG A 238 6.94 26.42 -1.65
N GLY A 239 7.53 27.29 -0.85
CA GLY A 239 8.80 27.00 -0.19
C GLY A 239 8.56 26.39 1.19
N VAL A 240 9.17 25.25 1.51
CA VAL A 240 9.09 24.69 2.87
C VAL A 240 9.85 25.55 3.89
N GLY A 241 10.86 26.29 3.42
CA GLY A 241 11.64 27.23 4.24
C GLY A 241 12.25 26.58 5.48
N GLU A 242 12.34 27.37 6.56
CA GLU A 242 12.90 26.93 7.85
C GLU A 242 11.99 25.93 8.61
N THR A 243 10.79 25.65 8.11
CA THR A 243 9.80 24.82 8.82
C THR A 243 10.07 23.31 8.69
N LEU A 244 10.96 22.90 7.78
CA LEU A 244 11.24 21.49 7.52
C LEU A 244 11.88 20.80 8.73
N ASN A 245 12.91 21.38 9.34
CA ASN A 245 13.60 20.76 10.48
C ASN A 245 12.69 20.60 11.71
N PRO A 246 11.95 21.64 12.16
CA PRO A 246 10.98 21.50 13.25
C PRO A 246 9.90 20.45 12.95
N LEU A 247 9.47 20.33 11.69
CA LEU A 247 8.51 19.33 11.26
C LEU A 247 9.08 17.92 11.42
N LEU A 248 10.31 17.67 10.95
CA LEU A 248 10.97 16.36 11.04
C LEU A 248 11.19 15.96 12.50
N ASP A 249 11.66 16.89 13.34
CA ASP A 249 11.87 16.68 14.78
C ASP A 249 10.57 16.36 15.50
N ALA A 250 9.49 17.07 15.16
CA ALA A 250 8.17 16.80 15.68
C ALA A 250 7.62 15.47 15.15
N ALA A 251 7.88 15.12 13.88
CA ALA A 251 7.39 13.90 13.24
C ALA A 251 8.11 12.64 13.70
N LYS A 252 9.38 12.72 14.11
CA LYS A 252 10.26 11.61 14.52
C LYS A 252 10.08 10.36 13.63
N GLY A 253 10.14 10.54 12.30
CA GLY A 253 9.99 9.44 11.34
C GLY A 253 8.59 8.82 11.22
N HIS A 254 7.57 9.32 11.93
CA HIS A 254 6.21 8.76 11.85
C HIS A 254 5.49 9.25 10.59
N PRO A 255 5.11 8.38 9.63
CA PRO A 255 4.62 8.80 8.30
C PRO A 255 3.40 9.72 8.35
N GLN A 256 2.32 9.29 9.02
CA GLN A 256 1.10 10.12 9.08
C GLN A 256 1.34 11.46 9.79
N ARG A 257 2.15 11.47 10.85
CA ARG A 257 2.44 12.70 11.59
C ARG A 257 3.25 13.67 10.74
N ALA A 258 4.23 13.18 9.98
CA ALA A 258 4.96 13.99 9.01
C ALA A 258 4.01 14.62 7.99
N MET A 259 3.11 13.83 7.39
CA MET A 259 2.15 14.33 6.41
C MET A 259 1.14 15.32 7.01
N LEU A 260 0.66 15.09 8.23
CA LEU A 260 -0.22 16.02 8.94
C LEU A 260 0.47 17.38 9.21
N LEU A 261 1.73 17.34 9.66
CA LEU A 261 2.50 18.55 9.93
C LEU A 261 2.83 19.29 8.63
N ALA A 262 3.18 18.57 7.56
CA ALA A 262 3.40 19.14 6.23
C ALA A 262 2.12 19.80 5.71
N HIS A 263 0.99 19.10 5.79
CA HIS A 263 -0.33 19.63 5.43
C HIS A 263 -0.65 20.93 6.17
N ARG A 264 -0.42 20.99 7.49
CA ARG A 264 -0.67 22.20 8.29
C ARG A 264 0.28 23.34 7.92
N SER A 265 1.55 23.03 7.65
CA SER A 265 2.56 24.03 7.27
C SER A 265 2.22 24.70 5.93
N THR A 266 1.60 23.96 5.00
CA THR A 266 1.08 24.49 3.74
C THR A 266 0.08 25.64 3.93
N ILE A 267 -0.73 25.64 5.00
CA ILE A 267 -1.72 26.70 5.26
C ILE A 267 -1.05 28.06 5.52
N GLY A 268 0.16 28.07 6.10
CA GLY A 268 0.91 29.29 6.40
C GLY A 268 1.77 29.83 5.25
N VAL A 269 2.01 29.05 4.18
CA VAL A 269 2.95 29.39 3.11
C VAL A 269 2.21 29.97 1.89
N LYS A 270 2.48 31.24 1.58
CA LYS A 270 1.99 31.90 0.35
C LYS A 270 2.71 31.33 -0.87
N ARG A 271 1.99 31.04 -1.96
CA ARG A 271 2.57 30.66 -3.26
C ARG A 271 3.57 31.73 -3.72
N THR A 272 4.76 31.32 -4.09
CA THR A 272 5.72 32.23 -4.73
C THR A 272 5.19 32.60 -6.11
N ARG A 273 5.04 33.90 -6.41
CA ARG A 273 4.70 34.35 -7.77
C ARG A 273 5.81 33.90 -8.72
N PRO A 274 5.49 33.46 -9.95
CA PRO A 274 6.52 33.20 -10.94
C PRO A 274 7.36 34.47 -11.10
N ARG A 275 8.69 34.33 -11.03
CA ARG A 275 9.58 35.42 -11.43
C ARG A 275 9.24 35.73 -12.88
N SER A 276 8.69 36.91 -13.13
CA SER A 276 8.59 37.47 -14.48
C SER A 276 10.01 37.47 -15.07
N PRO A 277 10.22 37.07 -16.34
CA PRO A 277 11.48 37.34 -17.00
C PRO A 277 11.61 38.86 -17.04
N SER A 278 12.46 39.41 -16.16
CA SER A 278 12.72 40.84 -16.10
C SER A 278 13.27 41.26 -17.45
N SER A 279 12.60 42.23 -18.04
CA SER A 279 13.03 42.97 -19.21
C SER A 279 14.51 43.35 -19.09
N THR A 280 15.28 42.86 -20.04
CA THR A 280 16.59 43.40 -20.39
C THR A 280 16.37 44.87 -20.75
N ARG A 281 16.60 45.77 -19.79
CA ARG A 281 16.78 47.18 -20.10
C ARG A 281 18.12 47.31 -20.80
N SER A 282 18.07 47.40 -22.13
CA SER A 282 19.16 47.94 -22.93
C SER A 282 19.34 49.41 -22.57
N SER A 283 20.41 49.74 -21.85
CA SER A 283 20.96 51.09 -21.88
C SER A 283 22.08 51.10 -22.92
N THR A 284 21.72 51.56 -24.11
CA THR A 284 22.62 52.10 -25.12
C THR A 284 23.46 53.23 -24.52
N LEU A 285 24.78 53.12 -24.61
CA LEU A 285 25.70 54.26 -24.56
C LEU A 285 26.65 54.13 -25.75
N SER A 286 26.42 55.00 -26.73
CA SER A 286 27.22 55.25 -27.92
C SER A 286 28.12 56.47 -27.69
N GLY A 287 29.36 56.40 -28.21
CA GLY A 287 30.28 57.54 -28.41
C GLY A 287 31.21 57.79 -27.22
N VAL A 288 32.54 57.82 -27.35
CA VAL A 288 33.35 58.55 -28.34
C VAL A 288 34.78 57.94 -28.40
N ALA A 289 35.37 57.98 -29.60
CA ALA A 289 36.72 57.52 -29.94
C ALA A 289 37.84 58.44 -29.42
N SER A 290 39.04 57.89 -29.13
CA SER A 290 40.30 58.30 -29.78
C SER A 290 41.52 57.47 -29.32
N THR A 291 42.11 56.76 -30.28
CA THR A 291 43.53 56.81 -30.66
C THR A 291 44.62 56.93 -29.57
N ARG A 292 45.42 55.87 -29.36
CA ARG A 292 46.89 55.99 -29.46
C ARG A 292 47.62 54.65 -29.66
N ARG A 293 48.57 54.73 -30.60
CA ARG A 293 49.51 53.73 -31.09
C ARG A 293 50.47 53.17 -30.03
N SER A 294 50.79 51.89 -30.21
CA SER A 294 52.12 51.25 -30.24
C SER A 294 53.07 51.40 -29.03
N ARG A 295 53.55 50.29 -28.46
CA ARG A 295 54.87 49.64 -28.74
C ARG A 295 55.34 48.73 -27.59
N ARG A 296 56.10 47.70 -27.99
CA ARG A 296 57.07 46.83 -27.26
C ARG A 296 56.46 45.64 -26.51
N ARG A 297 56.70 44.37 -26.90
CA ARG A 297 57.92 43.50 -27.02
C ARG A 297 58.56 43.11 -25.68
N CYS A 298 58.82 41.79 -25.59
CA CYS A 298 59.65 41.03 -24.65
C CYS A 298 59.06 40.90 -23.23
N GLY A 299 58.97 39.74 -22.60
CA GLY A 299 59.65 38.46 -22.80
C GLY A 299 60.26 38.05 -21.46
N GLN A 300 59.76 36.98 -20.87
CA GLN A 300 60.44 35.97 -20.03
C GLN A 300 59.41 34.91 -19.64
#